data_AF-A0A068R4K0-F1
#
_entry.id   AF-A0A068R4K0-F1
#
_cell.length_a   1.000
_cell.length_b   1.000
_cell.length_c   1.000
_cell.angle_alpha   90.00
_cell.angle_beta   90.00
_cell.angle_gamma   90.00
#
_symmetry.space_group_name_H-M   'P 1'
#
loop_
_entity.id
_entity.type
_entity.pdbx_description
1 polymer ?
#
loop_
_entity_poly.entity_id
_entity_poly.type
_entity_poly.pdbx_seq_one_letter_code
_entity_poly.pdbx_strand_id
1 'polypeptide(L)'
;MHTPYDCGDDASPAFLCSGVLLRGIVASDNYHSWNPSPHSQKSGGVSFSYLRHDAKVIEFANDYKNGFIFSPYYTNPNSVNPINDKIRPQVLCYFPIDGDTFDRKDKGCGAYVMGNYSSTPCQSQGITTAKQWVKQYYSIHKNNKYQCGFDVRRNAAAFMQGIKVRSLFDLPLNNELILATWDQNIPDKLPISAFFYRVGGLKDAQHDQKDFYKVTGKIIPIIRIDLPSDKNQDIKFSYSQEDQSIFPKN
;
A
#
# COMPACT_ATOMS: atom_id res chain seq x y z
N MET A 1 4.97 14.75 -14.08
CA MET A 1 4.13 13.55 -14.36
C MET A 1 2.68 13.90 -14.06
N HIS A 2 1.70 13.36 -14.79
CA HIS A 2 0.28 13.59 -14.52
C HIS A 2 -0.19 12.75 -13.30
N THR A 3 -0.81 13.39 -12.31
CA THR A 3 -1.41 12.75 -11.13
C THR A 3 -2.92 12.98 -11.14
N PRO A 4 -3.72 12.03 -11.67
CA PRO A 4 -5.17 12.21 -11.75
C PRO A 4 -5.80 12.28 -10.36
N TYR A 5 -6.89 13.04 -10.24
CA TYR A 5 -7.64 13.20 -8.98
C TYR A 5 -8.42 11.92 -8.63
N ASP A 6 -9.02 11.30 -9.64
CA ASP A 6 -9.82 10.08 -9.57
C ASP A 6 -9.60 9.26 -10.86
N CYS A 7 -10.36 8.19 -11.02
CA CYS A 7 -10.30 7.32 -12.20
C CYS A 7 -11.54 7.44 -13.08
N GLY A 8 -12.13 8.64 -13.16
CA GLY A 8 -13.24 8.98 -14.06
C GLY A 8 -14.52 9.40 -13.34
N ASP A 9 -14.63 9.16 -12.02
CA ASP A 9 -15.76 9.58 -11.20
C ASP A 9 -15.39 9.69 -9.70
N ASP A 10 -16.24 10.39 -8.94
CA ASP A 10 -16.05 10.64 -7.49
C ASP A 10 -16.05 9.37 -6.63
N ALA A 11 -16.54 8.25 -7.17
CA ALA A 11 -16.58 6.95 -6.50
C ALA A 11 -15.33 6.09 -6.81
N SER A 12 -14.41 6.58 -7.64
CA SER A 12 -13.26 5.84 -8.13
C SER A 12 -11.95 6.52 -7.74
N PRO A 13 -11.48 6.35 -6.49
CA PRO A 13 -10.24 6.97 -6.03
C PRO A 13 -9.03 6.65 -6.91
N ALA A 14 -8.09 7.60 -7.00
CA ALA A 14 -6.97 7.50 -7.91
C ALA A 14 -6.05 6.27 -7.73
N PHE A 15 -6.04 5.62 -6.55
CA PHE A 15 -5.28 4.37 -6.37
C PHE A 15 -5.74 3.24 -7.31
N LEU A 16 -6.92 3.35 -7.91
CA LEU A 16 -7.42 2.37 -8.86
C LEU A 16 -6.69 2.46 -10.21
N CYS A 17 -6.17 3.62 -10.62
CA CYS A 17 -5.61 3.83 -11.96
C CYS A 17 -4.23 4.53 -11.96
N SER A 18 -3.75 5.00 -10.81
CA SER A 18 -2.52 5.77 -10.69
C SER A 18 -1.80 5.46 -9.38
N GLY A 19 -0.48 5.59 -9.41
CA GLY A 19 0.38 5.18 -8.30
C GLY A 19 0.53 3.66 -8.21
N VAL A 20 1.16 3.22 -7.13
CA VAL A 20 1.44 1.80 -6.85
C VAL A 20 1.08 1.47 -5.42
N LEU A 21 0.49 0.28 -5.22
CA LEU A 21 0.19 -0.30 -3.92
C LEU A 21 1.28 -1.31 -3.59
N LEU A 22 2.00 -1.12 -2.49
CA LEU A 22 3.10 -1.99 -2.08
C LEU A 22 2.84 -2.60 -0.73
N ARG A 23 3.24 -3.85 -0.56
CA ARG A 23 3.23 -4.51 0.74
C ARG A 23 4.63 -5.00 1.08
N GLY A 24 5.16 -4.53 2.20
CA GLY A 24 6.35 -5.12 2.81
C GLY A 24 6.03 -6.50 3.38
N ILE A 25 6.95 -7.44 3.19
CA ILE A 25 6.81 -8.84 3.60
C ILE A 25 8.11 -9.33 4.25
N VAL A 26 8.07 -10.51 4.84
CA VAL A 26 9.25 -11.25 5.31
C VAL A 26 9.23 -12.59 4.60
N ALA A 27 10.27 -12.87 3.79
CA ALA A 27 10.40 -14.12 3.07
C ALA A 27 10.54 -15.30 4.04
N SER A 28 9.94 -16.44 3.71
CA SER A 28 9.99 -17.65 4.54
C SER A 28 9.70 -18.91 3.74
N ASP A 29 10.28 -20.04 4.14
CA ASP A 29 9.91 -21.35 3.63
C ASP A 29 8.66 -21.94 4.33
N ASN A 30 8.18 -21.31 5.41
CA ASN A 30 7.07 -21.81 6.21
C ASN A 30 5.68 -21.32 5.74
N TYR A 31 5.65 -20.29 4.90
CA TYR A 31 4.43 -19.69 4.37
C TYR A 31 4.74 -18.96 3.07
N HIS A 32 3.72 -18.69 2.26
CA HIS A 32 3.86 -17.85 1.08
C HIS A 32 3.71 -16.37 1.42
N SER A 33 4.62 -15.52 0.97
CA SER A 33 4.65 -14.10 1.38
C SER A 33 3.43 -13.28 0.91
N TRP A 34 2.67 -13.75 -0.07
CA TRP A 34 1.41 -13.15 -0.52
C TRP A 34 0.18 -13.60 0.27
N ASN A 35 0.32 -14.54 1.22
CA ASN A 35 -0.78 -14.95 2.07
C ASN A 35 -1.00 -13.95 3.21
N PRO A 36 -2.26 -13.60 3.53
CA PRO A 36 -2.55 -12.77 4.69
C PRO A 36 -2.08 -13.42 6.00
N SER A 37 -1.45 -12.63 6.87
CA SER A 37 -1.01 -13.11 8.19
C SER A 37 -2.19 -13.59 9.04
N PRO A 38 -1.98 -14.39 10.10
CA PRO A 38 -3.05 -14.79 11.02
C PRO A 38 -3.82 -13.58 11.58
N HIS A 39 -3.11 -12.48 11.88
CA HIS A 39 -3.74 -11.24 12.26
C HIS A 39 -4.64 -10.69 11.16
N SER A 40 -4.16 -10.61 9.92
CA SER A 40 -4.94 -10.06 8.79
C SER A 40 -6.17 -10.92 8.47
N GLN A 41 -6.08 -12.24 8.64
CA GLN A 41 -7.22 -13.16 8.54
C GLN A 41 -8.27 -12.85 9.61
N LYS A 42 -7.83 -12.63 10.86
CA LYS A 42 -8.72 -12.33 11.98
C LYS A 42 -9.35 -10.93 11.90
N SER A 43 -8.55 -9.90 11.57
CA SER A 43 -9.01 -8.52 11.52
C SER A 43 -9.83 -8.24 10.26
N GLY A 44 -9.53 -8.92 9.15
CA GLY A 44 -10.14 -8.67 7.84
C GLY A 44 -9.47 -7.53 7.05
N GLY A 45 -8.33 -7.03 7.52
CA GLY A 45 -7.55 -5.99 6.85
C GLY A 45 -6.08 -6.37 6.64
N VAL A 46 -5.51 -5.91 5.52
CA VAL A 46 -4.11 -6.11 5.13
C VAL A 46 -3.48 -4.75 4.85
N SER A 47 -2.37 -4.45 5.53
CA SER A 47 -1.64 -3.19 5.38
C SER A 47 -0.80 -3.14 4.09
N PHE A 48 -0.85 -1.99 3.43
CA PHE A 48 -0.09 -1.61 2.23
C PHE A 48 0.42 -0.17 2.38
N SER A 49 1.48 0.18 1.67
CA SER A 49 1.87 1.55 1.38
C SER A 49 1.41 1.95 -0.02
N TYR A 50 1.31 3.26 -0.24
CA TYR A 50 0.94 3.83 -1.54
C TYR A 50 2.00 4.82 -2.01
N LEU A 51 2.49 4.68 -3.23
CA LEU A 51 3.42 5.64 -3.82
C LEU A 51 2.81 6.27 -5.05
N ARG A 52 2.91 7.59 -5.12
CA ARG A 52 2.62 8.39 -6.31
C ARG A 52 3.52 9.62 -6.28
N HIS A 53 3.68 10.28 -7.43
CA HIS A 53 4.55 11.46 -7.56
C HIS A 53 4.24 12.59 -6.54
N ASP A 54 3.00 12.75 -6.12
CA ASP A 54 2.52 13.71 -5.11
C ASP A 54 2.29 13.08 -3.71
N ALA A 55 2.58 11.79 -3.55
CA ALA A 55 2.42 11.01 -2.33
C ALA A 55 3.72 10.25 -2.00
N LYS A 56 4.84 10.98 -1.96
CA LYS A 56 6.17 10.41 -1.71
C LYS A 56 6.34 10.02 -0.25
N VAL A 57 7.03 8.90 -0.02
CA VAL A 57 7.53 8.46 1.29
C VAL A 57 9.04 8.32 1.22
N ILE A 58 9.72 8.50 2.34
CA ILE A 58 11.19 8.35 2.44
C ILE A 58 11.61 7.12 3.24
N GLU A 59 10.63 6.42 3.82
CA GLU A 59 10.79 5.11 4.47
C GLU A 59 9.52 4.25 4.29
N PHE A 60 9.68 2.95 4.51
CA PHE A 60 8.57 2.00 4.64
C PHE A 60 8.40 1.58 6.10
N ALA A 61 7.19 1.15 6.47
CA ALA A 61 6.91 0.61 7.79
C ALA A 61 7.94 -0.47 8.16
N ASN A 62 8.40 -0.49 9.41
CA ASN A 62 9.36 -1.48 9.93
C ASN A 62 10.65 -1.66 9.11
N ASP A 63 11.05 -0.67 8.30
CA ASP A 63 12.16 -0.76 7.34
C ASP A 63 12.11 -2.02 6.46
N TYR A 64 10.91 -2.41 6.00
CA TYR A 64 10.80 -3.53 5.06
C TYR A 64 11.72 -3.32 3.84
N LYS A 65 12.56 -4.32 3.59
CA LYS A 65 13.55 -4.29 2.50
C LYS A 65 13.09 -5.04 1.26
N ASN A 66 12.02 -5.80 1.32
CA ASN A 66 11.40 -6.49 0.21
C ASN A 66 9.87 -6.52 0.37
N GLY A 67 9.20 -6.87 -0.72
CA GLY A 67 7.77 -6.88 -0.78
C GLY A 67 7.24 -7.21 -2.15
N PHE A 68 5.94 -6.99 -2.35
CA PHE A 68 5.32 -7.07 -3.67
C PHE A 68 4.49 -5.83 -3.99
N ILE A 69 4.28 -5.62 -5.28
CA ILE A 69 3.49 -4.52 -5.84
C ILE A 69 2.22 -5.12 -6.46
N PHE A 70 1.07 -4.51 -6.17
CA PHE A 70 -0.15 -4.76 -6.94
C PHE A 70 -0.23 -3.82 -8.14
N SER A 71 -0.64 -4.36 -9.29
CA SER A 71 -1.09 -3.57 -10.43
C SER A 71 -2.25 -2.65 -10.03
N PRO A 72 -2.35 -1.45 -10.63
CA PRO A 72 -3.57 -0.65 -10.58
C PRO A 72 -4.78 -1.49 -10.99
N TYR A 73 -5.94 -1.30 -10.36
CA TYR A 73 -7.14 -2.11 -10.60
C TYR A 73 -7.88 -1.77 -11.89
N TYR A 74 -7.71 -0.55 -12.38
CA TYR A 74 -8.18 -0.04 -13.65
C TYR A 74 -6.96 0.09 -14.57
N THR A 75 -6.60 -1.02 -15.19
CA THR A 75 -5.59 -1.04 -16.26
C THR A 75 -6.26 -0.85 -17.61
N ASN A 76 -5.50 -0.33 -18.58
CA ASN A 76 -5.88 -0.44 -19.98
C ASN A 76 -6.17 -1.93 -20.30
N PRO A 77 -7.33 -2.28 -20.88
CA PRO A 77 -7.64 -3.66 -21.28
C PRO A 77 -6.59 -4.27 -22.23
N ASN A 78 -5.86 -3.43 -22.97
CA ASN A 78 -4.77 -3.80 -23.87
C ASN A 78 -3.40 -3.86 -23.18
N SER A 79 -3.36 -3.84 -21.85
CA SER A 79 -2.16 -4.07 -21.05
C SER A 79 -1.55 -5.43 -21.39
N VAL A 80 -0.21 -5.50 -21.42
CA VAL A 80 0.54 -6.76 -21.62
C VAL A 80 0.20 -7.79 -20.53
N ASN A 81 -0.27 -7.33 -19.36
CA ASN A 81 -0.81 -8.16 -18.29
C ASN A 81 -2.18 -7.61 -17.86
N PRO A 82 -3.28 -8.00 -18.51
CA PRO A 82 -4.62 -7.58 -18.09
C PRO A 82 -4.97 -8.28 -16.77
N ILE A 83 -5.55 -7.53 -15.83
CA ILE A 83 -5.93 -8.06 -14.50
C ILE A 83 -7.40 -8.51 -14.43
N ASN A 84 -8.01 -8.83 -15.58
CA ASN A 84 -9.45 -9.13 -15.68
C ASN A 84 -9.85 -10.34 -14.83
N ASP A 85 -8.97 -11.33 -14.69
CA ASP A 85 -9.19 -12.56 -13.91
C ASP A 85 -8.65 -12.47 -12.48
N LYS A 86 -8.16 -11.29 -12.08
CA LYS A 86 -7.59 -11.04 -10.76
C LYS A 86 -8.65 -10.45 -9.84
N ILE A 87 -8.59 -10.83 -8.56
CA ILE A 87 -9.37 -10.15 -7.54
C ILE A 87 -8.86 -8.72 -7.36
N ARG A 88 -9.76 -7.85 -6.91
CA ARG A 88 -9.48 -6.44 -6.59
C ARG A 88 -9.82 -6.21 -5.12
N PRO A 89 -8.93 -6.59 -4.17
CA PRO A 89 -9.19 -6.39 -2.75
C PRO A 89 -9.60 -4.94 -2.47
N GLN A 90 -10.75 -4.73 -1.84
CA GLN A 90 -11.27 -3.38 -1.63
C GLN A 90 -10.30 -2.58 -0.75
N VAL A 91 -9.90 -1.39 -1.20
CA VAL A 91 -9.19 -0.43 -0.36
C VAL A 91 -10.20 0.21 0.60
N LEU A 92 -9.98 0.05 1.90
CA LEU A 92 -10.94 0.41 2.96
C LEU A 92 -10.68 1.81 3.50
N CYS A 93 -9.45 2.08 3.92
CA CYS A 93 -9.06 3.36 4.49
C CYS A 93 -7.62 3.73 4.15
N TYR A 94 -7.33 5.03 4.26
CA TYR A 94 -6.01 5.60 4.08
C TYR A 94 -5.61 6.44 5.31
N PHE A 95 -4.42 6.17 5.82
CA PHE A 95 -3.75 6.97 6.83
C PHE A 95 -2.57 7.72 6.19
N PRO A 96 -2.49 9.05 6.32
CA PRO A 96 -1.35 9.83 5.81
C PRO A 96 0.01 9.41 6.40
N ILE A 97 -0.02 8.88 7.62
CA ILE A 97 1.09 8.36 8.43
C ILE A 97 0.72 6.94 8.86
N ASP A 98 1.68 6.07 9.19
CA ASP A 98 1.42 4.77 9.86
C ASP A 98 0.31 4.88 10.91
N GLY A 99 -0.74 4.08 10.76
CA GLY A 99 -1.94 4.16 11.58
C GLY A 99 -1.86 3.36 12.88
N ASP A 100 -0.84 2.54 13.10
CA ASP A 100 -0.85 1.48 14.12
C ASP A 100 -2.09 0.56 13.98
N THR A 101 -2.35 0.13 12.76
CA THR A 101 -3.62 -0.52 12.35
C THR A 101 -3.83 -1.91 12.92
N PHE A 102 -2.78 -2.53 13.48
CA PHE A 102 -2.86 -3.79 14.20
C PHE A 102 -3.83 -3.69 15.41
N ASP A 103 -3.82 -2.56 16.11
CA ASP A 103 -4.59 -2.33 17.33
C ASP A 103 -5.83 -1.46 17.09
N ARG A 104 -6.47 -1.60 15.92
CA ARG A 104 -7.67 -0.85 15.53
C ARG A 104 -8.86 -1.75 15.24
N LYS A 105 -10.05 -1.22 15.51
CA LYS A 105 -11.34 -1.83 15.14
C LYS A 105 -11.60 -1.73 13.63
N ASP A 106 -12.72 -2.29 13.17
CA ASP A 106 -13.20 -2.20 11.77
C ASP A 106 -12.09 -2.53 10.74
N LYS A 107 -11.53 -3.73 10.83
CA LYS A 107 -10.49 -4.23 9.91
C LYS A 107 -9.22 -3.38 9.89
N GLY A 108 -8.96 -2.56 10.91
CA GLY A 108 -7.84 -1.63 10.95
C GLY A 108 -8.23 -0.18 10.64
N CYS A 109 -9.46 0.09 10.19
CA CYS A 109 -9.93 1.42 9.79
C CYS A 109 -10.69 2.18 10.88
N GLY A 110 -11.01 1.52 12.00
CA GLY A 110 -11.76 2.09 13.10
C GLY A 110 -10.88 2.76 14.17
N ALA A 111 -11.53 3.06 15.30
CA ALA A 111 -10.86 3.60 16.47
C ALA A 111 -9.79 2.63 17.02
N TYR A 112 -8.73 3.22 17.56
CA TYR A 112 -7.71 2.52 18.34
C TYR A 112 -8.32 1.89 19.59
N VAL A 113 -7.92 0.67 19.94
CA VAL A 113 -8.56 -0.14 20.99
C VAL A 113 -8.58 0.53 22.37
N MET A 114 -7.63 1.42 22.68
CA MET A 114 -7.61 2.19 23.94
C MET A 114 -8.57 3.40 23.96
N GLY A 115 -9.48 3.53 22.98
CA GLY A 115 -10.71 4.31 23.14
C GLY A 115 -10.55 5.82 23.03
N ASN A 116 -9.57 6.34 22.28
CA ASN A 116 -9.52 7.77 22.01
C ASN A 116 -10.45 8.13 20.84
N TYR A 117 -11.49 8.94 21.09
CA TYR A 117 -12.45 9.40 20.05
C TYR A 117 -11.75 9.97 18.82
N SER A 118 -10.61 10.66 19.00
CA SER A 118 -9.83 11.22 17.90
C SER A 118 -9.32 10.20 16.87
N SER A 119 -9.23 8.93 17.26
CA SER A 119 -8.78 7.83 16.38
C SER A 119 -9.89 7.20 15.52
N THR A 120 -11.16 7.57 15.74
CA THR A 120 -12.29 7.11 14.89
C THR A 120 -12.12 7.59 13.44
N PRO A 121 -12.82 7.01 12.45
CA PRO A 121 -12.70 7.44 11.05
C PRO A 121 -12.89 8.96 10.88
N CYS A 122 -12.07 9.61 10.06
CA CYS A 122 -12.04 11.09 9.95
C CYS A 122 -13.42 11.68 9.68
N GLN A 123 -14.14 11.11 8.71
CA GLN A 123 -15.46 11.58 8.31
C GLN A 123 -16.49 11.49 9.42
N SER A 124 -16.39 10.49 10.32
CA SER A 124 -17.28 10.35 11.47
C SER A 124 -17.10 11.46 12.52
N GLN A 125 -15.97 12.16 12.46
CA GLN A 125 -15.65 13.30 13.32
C GLN A 125 -15.84 14.65 12.61
N GLY A 126 -16.36 14.67 11.38
CA GLY A 126 -16.44 15.89 10.56
C GLY A 126 -15.10 16.36 9.98
N ILE A 127 -14.05 15.54 10.04
CA ILE A 127 -12.76 15.81 9.41
C ILE A 127 -12.82 15.31 7.96
N THR A 128 -12.89 16.24 7.01
CA THR A 128 -13.01 15.94 5.58
C THR A 128 -11.91 16.58 4.75
N THR A 129 -11.01 17.36 5.35
CA THR A 129 -9.92 18.06 4.64
C THR A 129 -8.56 17.77 5.24
N ALA A 130 -7.53 17.88 4.40
CA ALA A 130 -6.13 17.74 4.82
C ALA A 130 -5.76 18.72 5.95
N LYS A 131 -6.25 19.97 5.88
CA LYS A 131 -5.99 20.99 6.90
C LYS A 131 -6.63 20.65 8.26
N GLN A 132 -7.86 20.15 8.26
CA GLN A 132 -8.52 19.68 9.48
C GLN A 132 -7.77 18.50 10.08
N TRP A 133 -7.35 17.55 9.25
CA TRP A 133 -6.54 16.42 9.70
C TRP A 133 -5.24 16.88 10.36
N VAL A 134 -4.49 17.81 9.73
CA VAL A 134 -3.25 18.35 10.30
C VAL A 134 -3.53 19.03 11.65
N LYS A 135 -4.57 19.87 11.73
CA LYS A 135 -4.97 20.52 12.98
C LYS A 135 -5.26 19.50 14.09
N GLN A 136 -6.00 18.44 13.78
CA GLN A 136 -6.30 17.37 14.72
C GLN A 136 -5.03 16.62 15.14
N TYR A 137 -4.14 16.32 14.20
CA TYR A 137 -2.90 15.62 14.48
C TYR A 137 -2.00 16.39 15.45
N TYR A 138 -1.95 17.73 15.34
CA TYR A 138 -1.27 18.57 16.32
C TYR A 138 -1.96 18.59 17.69
N SER A 139 -3.30 18.59 17.75
CA SER A 139 -4.04 18.60 19.02
C SER A 139 -3.89 17.31 19.83
N ILE A 140 -3.62 16.19 19.17
CA ILE A 140 -3.33 14.89 19.80
C ILE A 140 -1.82 14.66 20.04
N HIS A 141 -1.02 15.73 20.09
CA HIS A 141 0.43 15.70 20.30
C HIS A 141 1.19 14.86 19.27
N LYS A 142 0.74 14.85 18.00
CA LYS A 142 1.35 14.09 16.90
C LYS A 142 1.45 12.59 17.21
N ASN A 143 0.46 12.04 17.90
CA ASN A 143 0.41 10.63 18.22
C ASN A 143 -0.21 9.83 17.07
N ASN A 144 0.59 9.01 16.39
CA ASN A 144 0.16 8.14 15.28
C ASN A 144 -1.05 7.27 15.64
N LYS A 145 -1.13 6.76 16.87
CA LYS A 145 -2.22 5.88 17.33
C LYS A 145 -3.55 6.60 17.42
N TYR A 146 -3.52 7.92 17.63
CA TYR A 146 -4.71 8.74 17.83
C TYR A 146 -5.12 9.52 16.58
N GLN A 147 -4.37 9.40 15.48
CA GLN A 147 -4.79 9.96 14.21
C GLN A 147 -6.04 9.25 13.69
N CYS A 148 -6.90 9.99 12.98
CA CYS A 148 -7.98 9.40 12.21
C CYS A 148 -7.47 8.91 10.84
N GLY A 149 -8.07 7.83 10.34
CA GLY A 149 -7.93 7.39 8.95
C GLY A 149 -9.08 7.89 8.09
N PHE A 150 -8.80 8.22 6.83
CA PHE A 150 -9.83 8.55 5.85
C PHE A 150 -10.50 7.27 5.39
N ASP A 151 -11.83 7.19 5.48
CA ASP A 151 -12.60 6.17 4.76
C ASP A 151 -12.56 6.47 3.26
N VAL A 152 -12.01 5.56 2.46
CA VAL A 152 -11.83 5.75 1.02
C VAL A 152 -12.67 4.80 0.18
N ARG A 153 -13.59 4.06 0.82
CA ARG A 153 -14.53 3.17 0.13
C ARG A 153 -15.41 4.02 -0.78
N ARG A 154 -15.16 3.92 -2.09
CA ARG A 154 -15.87 4.69 -3.12
C ARG A 154 -15.89 6.21 -2.86
N ASN A 155 -14.77 6.76 -2.38
CA ASN A 155 -14.69 8.17 -2.00
C ASN A 155 -13.36 8.79 -2.46
N ALA A 156 -13.31 9.24 -3.72
CA ALA A 156 -12.12 9.83 -4.32
C ALA A 156 -11.69 11.11 -3.59
N ALA A 157 -12.66 11.93 -3.19
CA ALA A 157 -12.39 13.18 -2.47
C ALA A 157 -11.67 12.94 -1.13
N ALA A 158 -12.11 11.96 -0.34
CA ALA A 158 -11.44 11.60 0.91
C ALA A 158 -10.02 11.11 0.69
N PHE A 159 -9.80 10.25 -0.31
CA PHE A 159 -8.46 9.77 -0.64
C PHE A 159 -7.52 10.91 -1.03
N MET A 160 -8.01 11.84 -1.87
CA MET A 160 -7.23 13.01 -2.30
C MET A 160 -6.91 13.97 -1.15
N GLN A 161 -7.83 14.15 -0.20
CA GLN A 161 -7.54 14.92 1.02
C GLN A 161 -6.52 14.21 1.91
N GLY A 162 -6.58 12.87 2.00
CA GLY A 162 -5.56 12.06 2.65
C GLY A 162 -4.17 12.27 2.05
N ILE A 163 -4.02 12.12 0.73
CA ILE A 163 -2.74 12.36 0.04
C ILE A 163 -2.24 13.79 0.29
N LYS A 164 -3.13 14.78 0.18
CA LYS A 164 -2.79 16.20 0.32
C LYS A 164 -2.19 16.56 1.68
N VAL A 165 -2.44 15.79 2.75
CA VAL A 165 -1.78 15.98 4.05
C VAL A 165 -0.26 16.03 3.90
N ARG A 166 0.33 15.20 3.02
CA ARG A 166 1.79 15.16 2.79
C ARG A 166 2.39 16.45 2.25
N SER A 167 1.59 17.25 1.54
CA SER A 167 2.02 18.59 1.09
C SER A 167 1.99 19.65 2.19
N LEU A 168 1.30 19.37 3.30
CA LEU A 168 1.07 20.31 4.41
C LEU A 168 1.86 19.92 5.67
N PHE A 169 2.52 18.76 5.64
CA PHE A 169 3.08 18.11 6.81
C PHE A 169 4.44 17.50 6.49
N ASP A 170 5.46 17.89 7.24
CA ASP A 170 6.86 17.54 6.98
C ASP A 170 7.33 16.52 8.02
N LEU A 171 7.27 15.22 7.70
CA LEU A 171 7.92 14.16 8.50
C LEU A 171 8.30 12.95 7.62
N PRO A 172 9.39 12.24 7.96
CA PRO A 172 9.75 10.93 7.40
C PRO A 172 8.82 9.89 8.00
N LEU A 173 7.62 9.70 7.45
CA LEU A 173 6.77 8.60 7.90
C LEU A 173 6.19 7.91 6.68
N ASN A 174 6.12 6.57 6.73
CA ASN A 174 5.36 5.77 5.79
C ASN A 174 3.89 6.20 5.81
N ASN A 175 3.18 6.03 4.68
CA ASN A 175 1.72 6.05 4.68
C ASN A 175 1.19 4.62 4.80
N GLU A 176 -0.12 4.52 5.03
CA GLU A 176 -0.76 3.23 5.17
C GLU A 176 -2.13 3.21 4.51
N LEU A 177 -2.36 2.17 3.72
CA LEU A 177 -3.65 1.74 3.21
C LEU A 177 -4.01 0.41 3.86
N ILE A 178 -5.28 0.25 4.20
CA ILE A 178 -5.82 -1.06 4.56
C ILE A 178 -6.66 -1.56 3.40
N LEU A 179 -6.28 -2.71 2.86
CA LEU A 179 -7.06 -3.48 1.90
C LEU A 179 -7.85 -4.57 2.62
N ALA A 180 -9.01 -4.94 2.11
CA ALA A 180 -9.75 -6.09 2.58
C ALA A 180 -8.92 -7.37 2.41
N THR A 181 -8.94 -8.23 3.43
CA THR A 181 -8.28 -9.53 3.37
C THR A 181 -8.83 -10.42 2.25
N TRP A 182 -7.97 -11.26 1.69
CA TRP A 182 -8.29 -12.26 0.67
C TRP A 182 -8.02 -13.68 1.18
N ASP A 183 -8.41 -14.68 0.40
CA ASP A 183 -8.23 -16.08 0.77
C ASP A 183 -6.75 -16.50 0.80
N GLN A 184 -6.44 -17.55 1.56
CA GLN A 184 -5.11 -18.16 1.54
C GLN A 184 -4.86 -18.87 0.19
N ASN A 185 -3.61 -18.91 -0.24
CA ASN A 185 -3.14 -19.80 -1.32
C ASN A 185 -3.81 -19.57 -2.69
N ILE A 186 -4.09 -18.31 -3.03
CA ILE A 186 -4.65 -17.92 -4.34
C ILE A 186 -3.70 -17.01 -5.16
N PRO A 187 -2.38 -17.29 -5.28
CA PRO A 187 -1.44 -16.37 -5.94
C PRO A 187 -1.85 -16.03 -7.38
N ASP A 188 -2.44 -16.98 -8.09
CA ASP A 188 -2.91 -16.77 -9.46
C ASP A 188 -4.05 -15.77 -9.59
N LYS A 189 -4.79 -15.52 -8.52
CA LYS A 189 -5.90 -14.55 -8.48
C LYS A 189 -5.45 -13.18 -7.98
N LEU A 190 -4.26 -13.05 -7.39
CA LEU A 190 -3.76 -11.78 -6.92
C LEU A 190 -3.20 -10.92 -8.07
N PRO A 191 -3.40 -9.60 -8.06
CA PRO A 191 -2.88 -8.68 -9.07
C PRO A 191 -1.41 -8.32 -8.80
N ILE A 192 -0.58 -9.28 -8.37
CA ILE A 192 0.85 -9.05 -8.14
C ILE A 192 1.53 -8.83 -9.49
N SER A 193 2.22 -7.70 -9.61
CA SER A 193 2.87 -7.27 -10.86
C SER A 193 4.39 -7.25 -10.78
N ALA A 194 4.94 -7.15 -9.58
CA ALA A 194 6.37 -7.19 -9.31
C ALA A 194 6.61 -7.61 -7.85
N PHE A 195 7.73 -8.29 -7.60
CA PHE A 195 8.39 -8.23 -6.31
C PHE A 195 9.29 -7.00 -6.29
N PHE A 196 9.55 -6.45 -5.11
CA PHE A 196 10.48 -5.33 -4.98
C PHE A 196 11.51 -5.58 -3.91
N TYR A 197 12.62 -4.86 -4.02
CA TYR A 197 13.59 -4.76 -2.93
C TYR A 197 14.15 -3.33 -2.79
N ARG A 198 14.66 -3.05 -1.59
CA ARG A 198 15.54 -1.92 -1.25
C ARG A 198 16.92 -2.47 -0.87
N VAL A 199 17.90 -1.58 -0.66
CA VAL A 199 19.26 -1.96 -0.25
C VAL A 199 19.23 -3.00 0.88
N GLY A 200 19.81 -4.18 0.61
CA GLY A 200 19.86 -5.30 1.54
C GLY A 200 18.73 -6.34 1.43
N GLY A 201 17.70 -6.12 0.60
CA GLY A 201 16.54 -7.03 0.48
C GLY A 201 16.51 -7.91 -0.78
N LEU A 202 17.54 -7.88 -1.63
CA LEU A 202 17.52 -8.60 -2.92
C LEU A 202 17.33 -10.11 -2.75
N LYS A 203 18.02 -10.72 -1.78
CA LYS A 203 17.91 -12.17 -1.54
C LYS A 203 16.49 -12.60 -1.19
N ASP A 204 15.78 -11.79 -0.39
CA ASP A 204 14.41 -12.08 0.02
C ASP A 204 13.44 -11.91 -1.16
N ALA A 205 13.60 -10.85 -1.97
CA ALA A 205 12.81 -10.70 -3.20
C ALA A 205 13.07 -11.83 -4.23
N GLN A 206 14.31 -12.32 -4.31
CA GLN A 206 14.66 -13.48 -5.13
C GLN A 206 14.05 -14.78 -4.62
N HIS A 207 13.98 -14.97 -3.29
CA HIS A 207 13.25 -16.08 -2.69
C HIS A 207 11.76 -16.01 -3.07
N ASP A 208 11.12 -14.87 -2.84
CA ASP A 208 9.70 -14.67 -3.12
C ASP A 208 9.37 -14.89 -4.62
N GLN A 209 10.24 -14.43 -5.53
CA GLN A 209 10.09 -14.66 -6.97
C GLN A 209 10.15 -16.16 -7.32
N LYS A 210 11.11 -16.90 -6.76
CA LYS A 210 11.25 -18.35 -6.99
C LYS A 210 10.05 -19.11 -6.45
N ASP A 211 9.60 -18.77 -5.25
CA ASP A 211 8.43 -19.38 -4.63
C ASP A 211 7.16 -19.13 -5.45
N PHE A 212 6.93 -17.88 -5.86
CA PHE A 212 5.78 -17.54 -6.71
C PHE A 212 5.80 -18.31 -8.03
N TYR A 213 6.96 -18.39 -8.68
CA TYR A 213 7.11 -19.18 -9.91
C TYR A 213 6.88 -20.67 -9.69
N LYS A 214 7.38 -21.24 -8.58
CA LYS A 214 7.18 -22.65 -8.23
C LYS A 214 5.69 -23.00 -8.08
N VAL A 215 4.90 -22.08 -7.51
CA VAL A 215 3.47 -22.30 -7.26
C VAL A 215 2.61 -22.01 -8.49
N THR A 216 2.96 -21.01 -9.31
CA THR A 216 2.08 -20.51 -10.39
C THR A 216 2.59 -20.79 -11.80
N GLY A 217 3.88 -21.08 -11.96
CA GLY A 217 4.57 -21.08 -13.25
C GLY A 217 4.71 -19.69 -13.89
N LYS A 218 4.30 -18.60 -13.22
CA LYS A 218 4.33 -17.23 -13.75
C LYS A 218 5.62 -16.52 -13.36
N ILE A 219 6.19 -15.80 -14.31
CA ILE A 219 7.39 -14.99 -14.11
C ILE A 219 6.95 -13.57 -13.78
N ILE A 220 7.24 -13.14 -12.56
CA ILE A 220 6.99 -11.78 -12.07
C ILE A 220 8.34 -11.10 -11.85
N PRO A 221 8.57 -9.88 -12.39
CA PRO A 221 9.86 -9.21 -12.26
C PRO A 221 10.15 -8.78 -10.82
N ILE A 222 11.42 -8.73 -10.47
CA ILE A 222 11.95 -8.04 -9.29
C ILE A 222 12.34 -6.62 -9.72
N ILE A 223 11.87 -5.63 -8.97
CA ILE A 223 12.14 -4.21 -9.19
C ILE A 223 12.85 -3.62 -7.97
N ARG A 224 13.99 -2.95 -8.19
CA ARG A 224 14.63 -2.17 -7.14
C ARG A 224 13.88 -0.85 -6.94
N ILE A 225 13.58 -0.53 -5.69
CA ILE A 225 13.03 0.76 -5.28
C ILE A 225 14.08 1.52 -4.49
N ASP A 226 14.47 2.70 -4.96
CA ASP A 226 15.25 3.65 -4.18
C ASP A 226 14.34 4.79 -3.72
N LEU A 227 14.12 4.83 -2.41
CA LEU A 227 13.39 5.92 -1.78
C LEU A 227 14.26 7.18 -1.74
N PRO A 228 13.67 8.37 -1.94
CA PRO A 228 14.43 9.61 -1.94
C PRO A 228 14.91 9.94 -0.53
N SER A 229 16.07 10.60 -0.44
CA SER A 229 16.59 11.09 0.85
C SER A 229 15.89 12.38 1.32
N ASP A 230 15.19 13.05 0.41
CA ASP A 230 14.43 14.27 0.65
C ASP A 230 13.17 14.32 -0.23
N LYS A 231 12.11 14.98 0.24
CA LYS A 231 10.81 15.05 -0.45
C LYS A 231 10.86 15.69 -1.85
N ASN A 232 11.90 16.49 -2.15
CA ASN A 232 12.04 17.11 -3.46
C ASN A 232 12.59 16.15 -4.53
N GLN A 233 13.13 15.00 -4.13
CA GLN A 233 13.61 13.98 -5.06
C GLN A 233 12.51 12.98 -5.41
N ASP A 234 12.60 12.36 -6.58
CA ASP A 234 11.67 11.33 -7.03
C ASP A 234 12.09 9.95 -6.53
N ILE A 235 11.10 9.11 -6.22
CA ILE A 235 11.30 7.68 -5.99
C ILE A 235 11.74 7.06 -7.32
N LYS A 236 12.79 6.24 -7.28
CA LYS A 236 13.30 5.55 -8.47
C LYS A 236 12.90 4.09 -8.44
N PHE A 237 12.41 3.61 -9.58
CA PHE A 237 12.15 2.20 -9.84
C PHE A 237 13.12 1.76 -10.93
N SER A 238 13.88 0.70 -10.69
CA SER A 238 14.83 0.16 -11.67
C SER A 238 14.70 -1.34 -11.81
N TYR A 239 14.85 -1.81 -13.03
CA TYR A 239 14.90 -3.23 -13.37
C TYR A 239 16.34 -3.57 -13.76
N SER A 240 16.86 -4.66 -13.22
CA SER A 240 18.10 -5.29 -13.67
C SER A 240 17.83 -6.76 -13.95
N GLN A 241 18.38 -7.28 -15.06
CA GLN A 241 18.30 -8.70 -15.38
C GLN A 241 19.09 -9.54 -14.36
N GLU A 242 20.16 -9.00 -13.79
CA GLU A 242 21.01 -9.67 -12.80
C GLU A 242 20.30 -9.85 -11.45
N ASP A 243 19.28 -9.03 -11.16
CA ASP A 243 18.48 -9.15 -9.94
C ASP A 243 17.50 -10.33 -10.02
N GLN A 244 17.17 -10.79 -11.24
CA GLN A 244 16.19 -11.85 -11.46
C GLN A 244 16.76 -13.24 -11.15
N SER A 245 15.93 -14.08 -10.57
CA SER A 245 16.22 -15.49 -10.30
C SER A 245 15.47 -16.46 -11.21
N ILE A 246 14.45 -15.98 -11.93
CA ILE A 246 13.64 -16.76 -12.88
C ILE A 246 13.63 -16.03 -14.22
N PHE A 247 13.85 -16.76 -15.31
CA PHE A 247 13.93 -16.22 -16.67
C PHE A 247 12.93 -16.93 -17.59
N PRO A 248 12.39 -16.24 -18.63
CA PRO A 248 11.61 -16.88 -19.67
C PRO A 248 12.41 -18.02 -20.29
N LYS A 249 11.75 -19.15 -20.58
CA LYS A 249 12.37 -20.19 -21.41
C LYS A 249 12.45 -19.66 -22.84
N ASN A 250 13.65 -19.71 -23.43
CA ASN A 250 13.88 -19.43 -24.85
C ASN A 250 13.06 -20.37 -25.75
#